data_AF-A0A2V7RT54-F1
#
_entry.id   AF-A0A2V7RT54-F1
#
_cell.length_a   1.000
_cell.length_b   1.000
_cell.length_c   1.000
_cell.angle_alpha   90.00
_cell.angle_beta   90.00
_cell.angle_gamma   90.00
#
_symmetry.space_group_name_H-M   'P 1'
#
loop_
_entity.id
_entity.type
_entity.pdbx_description
1 polymer ?
#
loop_
_entity_poly.entity_id
_entity_poly.type
_entity_poly.pdbx_seq_one_letter_code
_entity_poly.pdbx_strand_id
1 'polypeptide(L)' 'VRIRMIGLTPDIQALTRFMRQLESSPFFADVQLNNSQLASDQGKDVTQFTLDVTYTRPDTSVIHRVPLSSAK' A
#
# COMPACT_ATOMS: atom_id res chain seq x y z
N VAL A 1 -9.24 5.06 -11.48
CA VAL A 1 -7.96 5.69 -11.91
C VAL A 1 -6.84 4.71 -11.59
N ARG A 2 -5.94 4.41 -12.53
CA ARG A 2 -4.83 3.49 -12.24
C ARG A 2 -3.65 4.28 -11.64
N ILE A 3 -3.12 3.80 -10.53
CA ILE A 3 -2.04 4.42 -9.77
C ILE A 3 -0.88 3.43 -9.72
N ARG A 4 0.33 3.93 -9.98
CA ARG A 4 1.57 3.20 -9.75
C ARG A 4 2.22 3.70 -8.47
N MET A 5 2.48 2.81 -7.54
CA MET A 5 3.18 3.08 -6.29
C MET A 5 4.57 2.44 -6.34
N ILE A 6 5.59 3.24 -6.07
CA ILE A 6 6.97 2.77 -5.94
C ILE A 6 7.37 2.98 -4.49
N GLY A 7 7.79 1.91 -3.82
CA GLY A 7 8.11 1.93 -2.40
C GLY A 7 9.35 1.14 -2.08
N LEU A 8 9.89 1.39 -0.89
CA LEU A 8 11.00 0.66 -0.29
C LEU A 8 10.48 -0.05 0.96
N THR A 9 10.91 -1.28 1.17
CA THR A 9 10.66 -2.01 2.41
C THR A 9 11.94 -2.69 2.88
N PRO A 10 12.28 -2.65 4.18
CA PRO A 10 13.40 -3.42 4.72
C PRO A 10 13.09 -4.93 4.79
N ASP A 11 11.81 -5.31 4.72
CA ASP A 11 11.34 -6.68 4.91
C ASP A 11 10.27 -7.02 3.85
N ILE A 12 10.49 -8.10 3.11
CA ILE A 12 9.53 -8.58 2.10
C ILE A 12 8.18 -8.98 2.73
N GLN A 13 8.17 -9.42 3.99
CA GLN A 13 6.92 -9.73 4.69
C GLN A 13 6.10 -8.47 4.98
N ALA A 14 6.76 -7.32 5.15
CA ALA A 14 6.07 -6.03 5.29
C ALA A 14 5.37 -5.61 3.99
N LEU A 15 5.93 -5.95 2.82
CA LEU A 15 5.26 -5.77 1.52
C LEU A 15 3.96 -6.60 1.46
N THR A 16 4.01 -7.88 1.82
CA THR A 16 2.81 -8.72 1.83
C THR A 16 1.72 -8.15 2.75
N ARG A 17 2.09 -7.67 3.95
CA ARG A 17 1.13 -7.00 4.86
C ARG A 17 0.56 -5.72 4.26
N PHE A 18 1.40 -4.91 3.62
CA PHE A 18 0.97 -3.68 2.97
C PHE A 18 -0.01 -3.95 1.83
N MET A 19 0.25 -4.96 0.99
CA MET A 19 -0.68 -5.39 -0.06
C MET A 19 -2.02 -5.82 0.53
N ARG A 20 -2.03 -6.59 1.63
CA ARG A 20 -3.28 -6.98 2.31
C ARG A 20 -4.07 -5.78 2.84
N GLN A 21 -3.38 -4.77 3.37
CA GLN A 21 -4.03 -3.54 3.82
C GLN A 21 -4.65 -2.77 2.65
N LEU A 22 -3.94 -2.71 1.51
CA LEU A 22 -4.48 -2.10 0.29
C LEU A 22 -5.71 -2.86 -0.22
N GLU A 23 -5.68 -4.18 -0.24
CA GLU A 23 -6.82 -5.03 -0.63
C GLU A 23 -8.02 -4.89 0.32
N SER A 24 -7.79 -4.62 1.60
CA SER A 24 -8.88 -4.37 2.56
C SER A 24 -9.52 -2.98 2.43
N SER A 25 -8.88 -2.07 1.68
CA SER A 25 -9.35 -0.70 1.53
C SER A 25 -10.51 -0.63 0.53
N PRO A 26 -11.62 0.05 0.85
CA PRO A 26 -12.70 0.24 -0.11
C PRO A 26 -12.31 1.22 -1.25
N PHE A 27 -11.17 1.89 -1.14
CA PHE A 27 -10.69 2.86 -2.12
C PHE A 27 -9.80 2.25 -3.21
N PHE A 28 -9.26 1.05 -2.98
CA PHE A 28 -8.31 0.42 -3.88
C PHE A 28 -8.80 -0.95 -4.32
N ALA A 29 -8.68 -1.22 -5.60
CA ALA A 29 -8.96 -2.49 -6.24
C ALA A 29 -7.77 -2.90 -7.13
N ASP A 30 -7.77 -4.14 -7.60
CA ASP A 30 -6.77 -4.67 -8.54
C ASP A 30 -5.32 -4.44 -8.09
N VAL A 31 -5.01 -4.74 -6.83
CA VAL A 31 -3.65 -4.59 -6.30
C VAL A 31 -2.73 -5.64 -6.93
N GLN A 32 -1.74 -5.19 -7.70
CA GLN A 32 -0.84 -6.07 -8.44
C GLN A 32 0.62 -5.68 -8.20
N LEU A 33 1.44 -6.66 -7.84
CA LEU A 33 2.90 -6.50 -7.75
C LEU A 33 3.51 -6.63 -9.14
N ASN A 34 4.04 -5.53 -9.66
CA ASN A 34 4.63 -5.45 -10.99
C ASN A 34 6.13 -5.79 -10.94
N ASN A 35 6.85 -5.29 -9.94
CA ASN A 35 8.27 -5.61 -9.76
C ASN A 35 8.66 -5.60 -8.28
N SER A 36 9.65 -6.41 -7.91
CA SER A 36 10.28 -6.44 -6.60
C SER A 36 11.75 -6.82 -6.76
N GLN A 37 12.66 -5.97 -6.28
CA GLN A 37 14.10 -6.18 -6.41
C GLN A 37 14.85 -5.68 -5.17
N LEU A 38 15.97 -6.31 -4.86
CA LEU A 38 16.88 -5.81 -3.82
C LEU A 38 17.52 -4.50 -4.28
N ALA A 39 17.59 -3.54 -3.38
CA ALA A 39 18.19 -2.23 -3.56
C ALA A 39 18.96 -1.85 -2.29
N SER A 40 19.88 -0.90 -2.39
CA SER A 40 20.53 -0.30 -1.24
C SER A 40 20.03 1.12 -1.08
N ASP A 41 19.50 1.46 0.10
CA ASP A 41 19.12 2.83 0.46
C ASP A 41 19.91 3.24 1.71
N GLN A 42 20.70 4.31 1.59
CA GLN A 42 21.52 4.85 2.69
C GLN A 42 22.39 3.80 3.41
N GLY A 43 22.91 2.81 2.66
CA GLY A 43 23.75 1.74 3.20
C GLY A 43 22.98 0.62 3.90
N LYS A 44 21.65 0.58 3.79
CA LYS A 44 20.81 -0.54 4.21
C LYS A 44 20.29 -1.31 3.00
N ASP A 45 20.33 -2.63 3.10
CA ASP A 45 19.68 -3.49 2.13
C ASP A 45 18.16 -3.41 2.32
N VAL A 46 17.48 -3.00 1.26
CA VAL A 46 16.04 -2.86 1.20
C VAL A 46 15.52 -3.55 -0.05
N THR A 47 14.22 -3.81 -0.09
CA THR A 47 13.53 -4.26 -1.28
C THR A 47 12.75 -3.09 -1.86
N GLN A 48 13.07 -2.71 -3.10
CA GLN A 48 12.23 -1.80 -3.87
C GLN A 48 11.14 -2.59 -4.57
N PHE A 49 9.90 -2.13 -4.42
CA PHE A 49 8.75 -2.73 -5.08
C PHE A 49 7.97 -1.70 -5.89
N THR A 50 7.30 -2.18 -6.94
CA THR A 50 6.36 -1.41 -7.74
C THR A 50 5.02 -2.11 -7.73
N LEU A 51 4.00 -1.42 -7.23
CA LEU A 51 2.61 -1.86 -7.22
C LEU A 51 1.81 -1.05 -8.23
N ASP A 52 0.98 -1.71 -9.01
CA ASP A 52 -0.08 -1.06 -9.76
C ASP A 52 -1.42 -1.34 -9.04
N VAL A 53 -2.22 -0.30 -8.83
CA VAL A 53 -3.54 -0.39 -8.18
C VAL A 53 -4.57 0.44 -8.95
N THR A 54 -5.84 0.09 -8.82
CA THR A 54 -6.95 0.90 -9.31
C THR A 54 -7.58 1.64 -8.15
N TYR A 55 -7.53 2.97 -8.16
CA TYR A 55 -8.33 3.81 -7.28
C TYR A 55 -9.77 3.88 -7.77
N THR A 56 -10.69 3.56 -6.87
CA THR A 56 -12.14 3.71 -7.03
C THR A 56 -12.67 4.53 -5.87
N ARG A 57 -13.58 5.47 -6.14
CA ARG A 57 -14.32 6.13 -5.07
C ARG A 57 -15.39 5.15 -4.56
N PRO A 58 -15.30 4.67 -3.32
CA PRO A 58 -16.34 3.80 -2.78
C PRO A 58 -17.64 4.57 -2.58
N ASP A 59 -18.75 3.84 -2.49
CA ASP A 59 -20.03 4.43 -2.16
C ASP A 59 -19.92 5.21 -0.84
N THR A 60 -20.45 6.43 -0.83
CA THR A 60 -20.50 7.27 0.37
C THR A 60 -21.23 6.59 1.54
N SER A 61 -22.09 5.61 1.28
CA SER A 61 -22.79 4.82 2.30
C SER A 61 -21.86 3.95 3.16
N VAL A 62 -20.71 3.53 2.62
CA VAL A 62 -19.72 2.68 3.33
C VAL A 62 -18.59 3.48 3.98
N ILE A 63 -18.55 4.80 3.77
CA ILE A 63 -17.54 5.69 4.36
C ILE A 63 -18.11 6.29 5.65
N HIS A 64 -17.59 5.85 6.79
CA HIS A 64 -17.96 6.39 8.10
C HIS A 64 -16.81 7.19 8.70
N ARG A 65 -17.13 8.35 9.28
CA ARG A 65 -16.15 9.15 10.02
C ARG A 65 -15.94 8.52 11.40
N VAL A 66 -14.70 8.20 11.72
CA VAL A 66 -14.32 7.76 13.05
C VAL A 66 -13.67 8.93 13.82
N PRO A 67 -14.01 9.12 15.11
CA PRO A 67 -13.33 10.14 15.91
C PRO A 67 -11.85 9.78 16.06
N LEU A 68 -10.97 10.71 15.70
CA LEU A 68 -9.53 10.58 15.95
C LEU A 68 -9.28 10.83 17.44
N SER A 69 -9.25 9.77 18.24
CA SER A 69 -8.81 9.83 19.62
C SER A 69 -7.29 9.96 19.67
N SER A 70 -6.79 11.15 19.97
CA SER A 70 -5.41 11.33 20.42
C SER A 70 -5.32 10.87 21.88
N ALA A 71 -5.27 9.55 22.10
CA ALA A 71 -4.96 9.04 23.43
C ALA A 71 -3.50 9.38 23.73
N LYS A 72 -3.33 10.27 24.72
CA LYS A 72 -2.09 10.83 25.22
C LYS A 72 -1.37 9.84 26.14
#